data_AF-D6PBG6-F1
#
_entry.id   AF-D6PBG6-F1
#
_cell.length_a   1.000
_cell.length_b   1.000
_cell.length_c   1.000
_cell.angle_alpha   90.00
_cell.angle_beta   90.00
_cell.angle_gamma   90.00
#
_symmetry.space_group_name_H-M   'P 1'
#
loop_
_entity.id
_entity.type
_entity.pdbx_description
1 polymer ?
#
loop_
_entity_poly.entity_id
_entity_poly.type
_entity_poly.pdbx_seq_one_letter_code
_entity_poly.pdbx_strand_id
1 'polypeptide(L)'
;HRISPAGVISTTFPQTDAGDPGRIAITYLGSENVSLLNTTDIDGNNWNGNGHYAPSGVHYHLYVTYSLNALDEDPTFHTYRLSDDPVQIGSMCLNSGDCRTDDGGSNRNLLDFNDLTIDLDGRVYIAFADGCIDACATGNNSQPEDSRAGRGSVYYMSSGPSLYVAKGDLVSPLPPAAESLNASTLPQICQAEQCRTEDQEVRMTDE
;
A
#
# COMPACT_ATOMS: atom_id res chain seq x y z
N HIS A 1 -14.26 -13.43 10.16
CA HIS A 1 -13.84 -14.06 8.89
C HIS A 1 -12.51 -13.45 8.45
N ARG A 2 -11.60 -14.24 7.89
CA ARG A 2 -10.40 -13.71 7.22
C ARG A 2 -10.85 -13.09 5.90
N ILE A 3 -10.48 -11.83 5.67
CA ILE A 3 -10.88 -11.07 4.47
C ILE A 3 -9.84 -11.21 3.35
N SER A 4 -8.55 -11.31 3.71
CA SER A 4 -7.46 -11.55 2.76
C SER A 4 -7.60 -12.93 2.08
N PRO A 5 -7.24 -13.08 0.78
CA PRO A 5 -7.20 -14.36 0.08
C PRO A 5 -6.33 -15.39 0.79
N ALA A 6 -6.63 -16.67 0.58
CA ALA A 6 -5.92 -17.77 1.24
C ALA A 6 -4.40 -17.71 1.08
N GLY A 7 -3.92 -17.28 -0.10
CA GLY A 7 -2.49 -17.17 -0.44
C GLY A 7 -1.74 -16.00 0.22
N VAL A 8 -2.43 -14.99 0.76
CA VAL A 8 -1.78 -13.81 1.36
C VAL A 8 -1.52 -14.06 2.85
N ILE A 9 -0.32 -14.54 3.19
CA ILE A 9 0.01 -15.09 4.52
C ILE A 9 0.51 -14.07 5.54
N SER A 10 0.85 -12.87 5.10
CA SER A 10 1.24 -11.76 5.98
C SER A 10 0.50 -10.52 5.53
N THR A 11 -0.17 -9.83 6.46
CA THR A 11 -0.87 -8.58 6.19
C THR A 11 -0.52 -7.53 7.24
N THR A 12 -0.42 -6.27 6.84
CA THR A 12 -0.16 -5.14 7.75
C THR A 12 -0.82 -3.86 7.24
N PHE A 13 -0.89 -2.84 8.10
CA PHE A 13 -1.48 -1.52 7.84
C PHE A 13 -2.87 -1.59 7.17
N PRO A 14 -3.83 -2.37 7.72
CA PRO A 14 -5.18 -2.38 7.16
C PRO A 14 -5.86 -1.03 7.39
N GLN A 15 -6.42 -0.46 6.33
CA GLN A 15 -7.26 0.74 6.37
C GLN A 15 -8.60 0.41 5.75
N THR A 16 -9.68 0.93 6.33
CA THR A 16 -11.05 0.57 5.95
C THR A 16 -11.89 1.81 5.85
N ASP A 17 -12.71 1.88 4.80
CA ASP A 17 -13.76 2.87 4.66
C ASP A 17 -15.05 2.19 4.17
N ALA A 18 -16.18 2.83 4.44
CA ALA A 18 -17.51 2.27 4.20
C ALA A 18 -18.45 3.32 3.63
N GLY A 19 -19.28 2.89 2.67
CA GLY A 19 -20.35 3.71 2.12
C GLY A 19 -21.69 3.35 2.75
N ASP A 20 -22.61 2.88 1.91
CA ASP A 20 -23.92 2.38 2.35
C ASP A 20 -23.79 1.04 3.13
N PRO A 21 -24.80 0.65 3.93
CA PRO A 21 -24.78 -0.60 4.68
C PRO A 21 -24.41 -1.82 3.81
N GLY A 22 -23.39 -2.57 4.24
CA GLY A 22 -22.87 -3.73 3.52
C GLY A 22 -21.79 -3.42 2.49
N ARG A 23 -21.49 -2.14 2.21
CA ARG A 23 -20.50 -1.75 1.21
C ARG A 23 -19.23 -1.20 1.86
N ILE A 24 -18.17 -2.00 1.82
CA ILE A 24 -16.89 -1.67 2.47
C ILE A 24 -15.72 -1.87 1.49
N ALA A 25 -14.66 -1.12 1.70
CA ALA A 25 -13.36 -1.35 1.08
C ALA A 25 -12.26 -1.35 2.15
N ILE A 26 -11.31 -2.26 2.00
CA ILE A 26 -10.19 -2.45 2.91
C ILE A 26 -8.92 -2.50 2.06
N THR A 27 -7.97 -1.61 2.30
CA THR A 27 -6.61 -1.73 1.76
C THR A 27 -5.67 -2.28 2.81
N TYR A 28 -4.63 -2.97 2.40
CA TYR A 28 -3.56 -3.44 3.28
C TYR A 28 -2.32 -3.77 2.44
N LEU A 29 -1.16 -3.82 3.09
CA LEU A 29 0.01 -4.47 2.49
C LEU A 29 -0.07 -5.97 2.75
N GLY A 30 0.16 -6.77 1.71
CA GLY A 30 0.05 -8.22 1.75
C GLY A 30 1.26 -8.92 1.14
N SER A 31 1.65 -10.06 1.69
CA SER A 31 2.67 -10.93 1.11
C SER A 31 2.14 -12.35 0.86
N GLU A 32 2.49 -12.89 -0.32
CA GLU A 32 2.19 -14.26 -0.75
C GLU A 32 3.41 -15.19 -0.66
N ASN A 33 4.49 -14.78 0.04
CA ASN A 33 5.71 -15.58 0.18
C ASN A 33 5.53 -16.77 1.16
N VAL A 34 4.55 -17.65 0.88
CA VAL A 34 4.20 -18.82 1.70
C VAL A 34 5.38 -19.76 1.93
N SER A 35 6.30 -19.86 0.96
CA SER A 35 7.52 -20.65 1.07
C SER A 35 8.43 -20.24 2.22
N LEU A 36 8.29 -19.01 2.75
CA LEU A 36 9.09 -18.50 3.85
C LEU A 36 8.46 -18.80 5.22
N LEU A 37 7.22 -19.30 5.29
CA LEU A 37 6.64 -19.72 6.56
C LEU A 37 7.49 -20.80 7.22
N ASN A 38 7.68 -20.70 8.53
CA ASN A 38 8.54 -21.54 9.36
C ASN A 38 10.03 -21.50 9.02
N THR A 39 10.48 -20.57 8.16
CA THR A 39 11.90 -20.22 8.07
C THR A 39 12.30 -19.31 9.23
N THR A 40 13.60 -19.06 9.40
CA THR A 40 14.11 -18.22 10.48
C THR A 40 13.75 -16.75 10.24
N ASP A 41 13.08 -16.15 11.22
CA ASP A 41 12.70 -14.75 11.28
C ASP A 41 13.88 -13.87 11.78
N ILE A 42 13.69 -12.56 11.81
CA ILE A 42 14.77 -11.60 12.20
C ILE A 42 15.23 -11.75 13.66
N ASP A 43 14.42 -12.37 14.52
CA ASP A 43 14.73 -12.60 15.94
C ASP A 43 15.19 -14.05 16.18
N GLY A 44 15.42 -14.83 15.12
CA GLY A 44 15.91 -16.21 15.20
C GLY A 44 14.83 -17.27 15.47
N ASN A 45 13.55 -16.92 15.40
CA ASN A 45 12.42 -17.82 15.61
C ASN A 45 11.84 -18.32 14.28
N ASN A 46 10.85 -19.21 14.34
CA ASN A 46 10.11 -19.62 13.14
C ASN A 46 9.12 -18.53 12.74
N TRP A 47 9.28 -18.00 11.53
CA TRP A 47 8.38 -16.97 11.01
C TRP A 47 6.98 -17.50 10.77
N ASN A 48 5.99 -16.80 11.31
CA ASN A 48 4.57 -17.20 11.29
C ASN A 48 3.69 -16.28 10.42
N GLY A 49 4.29 -15.38 9.61
CA GLY A 49 3.56 -14.40 8.82
C GLY A 49 3.42 -13.03 9.50
N ASN A 50 3.93 -12.82 10.71
CA ASN A 50 3.97 -11.50 11.32
C ASN A 50 4.95 -10.58 10.57
N GLY A 51 4.45 -9.48 9.98
CA GLY A 51 5.28 -8.55 9.22
C GLY A 51 6.34 -7.82 10.03
N HIS A 52 6.19 -7.79 11.36
CA HIS A 52 7.22 -7.21 12.22
C HIS A 52 8.53 -8.00 12.19
N TYR A 53 8.41 -9.32 12.08
CA TYR A 53 9.54 -10.25 12.15
C TYR A 53 9.90 -10.83 10.78
N ALA A 54 9.35 -10.30 9.69
CA ALA A 54 9.48 -10.92 8.37
C ALA A 54 10.96 -11.07 7.93
N PRO A 55 11.38 -12.27 7.45
CA PRO A 55 12.70 -12.44 6.89
C PRO A 55 12.89 -11.58 5.64
N SER A 56 14.14 -11.34 5.24
CA SER A 56 14.50 -10.40 4.16
C SER A 56 13.84 -10.69 2.81
N GLY A 57 13.52 -11.95 2.52
CA GLY A 57 12.88 -12.36 1.25
C GLY A 57 11.36 -12.14 1.20
N VAL A 58 10.74 -11.56 2.23
CA VAL A 58 9.29 -11.30 2.22
C VAL A 58 9.00 -10.01 1.48
N HIS A 59 8.16 -10.10 0.46
CA HIS A 59 7.83 -8.99 -0.43
C HIS A 59 6.35 -8.61 -0.22
N TYR A 60 6.12 -7.36 0.12
CA TYR A 60 4.79 -6.81 0.37
C TYR A 60 4.30 -6.00 -0.82
N HIS A 61 3.06 -6.24 -1.21
CA HIS A 61 2.37 -5.56 -2.30
C HIS A 61 1.13 -4.88 -1.75
N LEU A 62 0.64 -3.85 -2.45
CA LEU A 62 -0.61 -3.20 -2.09
C LEU A 62 -1.79 -4.06 -2.52
N TYR A 63 -2.74 -4.31 -1.62
CA TYR A 63 -3.98 -5.02 -1.91
C TYR A 63 -5.19 -4.18 -1.54
N VAL A 64 -6.28 -4.36 -2.28
CA VAL A 64 -7.60 -3.90 -1.88
C VAL A 64 -8.60 -5.05 -1.89
N THR A 65 -9.42 -5.13 -0.85
CA THR A 65 -10.55 -6.02 -0.76
C THR A 65 -11.82 -5.21 -0.57
N TYR A 66 -12.85 -5.45 -1.38
CA TYR A 66 -14.17 -4.85 -1.18
C TYR A 66 -15.26 -5.90 -1.08
N SER A 67 -16.33 -5.54 -0.40
CA SER A 67 -17.59 -6.28 -0.37
C SER A 67 -18.73 -5.29 -0.57
N LEU A 68 -19.74 -5.69 -1.34
CA LEU A 68 -20.94 -4.88 -1.56
C LEU A 68 -22.14 -5.38 -0.73
N ASN A 69 -21.93 -6.46 0.01
CA ASN A 69 -22.96 -7.16 0.76
C ASN A 69 -22.41 -7.75 2.08
N ALA A 70 -21.50 -7.02 2.73
CA ALA A 70 -20.79 -7.45 3.95
C ALA A 70 -21.69 -7.73 5.16
N LEU A 71 -22.97 -7.33 5.10
CA LEU A 71 -23.97 -7.56 6.14
C LEU A 71 -24.87 -8.78 5.87
N ASP A 72 -24.74 -9.42 4.71
CA ASP A 72 -25.49 -10.63 4.38
C ASP A 72 -24.99 -11.83 5.23
N GLU A 73 -25.82 -12.87 5.33
CA GLU A 73 -25.43 -14.13 5.99
C GLU A 73 -24.21 -14.78 5.31
N ASP A 74 -24.15 -14.70 3.98
CA ASP A 74 -23.04 -15.18 3.14
C ASP A 74 -22.42 -14.02 2.34
N PRO A 75 -21.55 -13.20 2.96
CA PRO A 75 -20.95 -12.04 2.32
C PRO A 75 -19.90 -12.45 1.27
N THR A 76 -19.86 -11.71 0.16
CA THR A 76 -18.84 -11.91 -0.89
C THR A 76 -17.75 -10.85 -0.78
N PHE A 77 -16.48 -11.28 -0.85
CA PHE A 77 -15.32 -10.40 -0.84
C PHE A 77 -14.51 -10.56 -2.13
N HIS A 78 -14.20 -9.45 -2.78
CA HIS A 78 -13.36 -9.40 -3.98
C HIS A 78 -12.03 -8.76 -3.61
N THR A 79 -10.92 -9.43 -3.91
CA THR A 79 -9.58 -8.92 -3.59
C THR A 79 -8.74 -8.77 -4.85
N TYR A 80 -7.99 -7.69 -4.92
CA TYR A 80 -7.08 -7.35 -6.00
C TYR A 80 -5.72 -6.96 -5.43
N ARG A 81 -4.64 -7.45 -6.04
CA ARG A 81 -3.31 -6.88 -5.88
C ARG A 81 -3.21 -5.66 -6.80
N LEU A 82 -2.87 -4.51 -6.26
CA LEU A 82 -2.84 -3.24 -6.97
C LEU A 82 -1.44 -2.85 -7.45
N SER A 83 -0.38 -3.35 -6.81
CA SER A 83 1.00 -3.15 -7.25
C SER A 83 1.52 -4.37 -8.01
N ASP A 84 2.27 -4.12 -9.08
CA ASP A 84 2.92 -5.17 -9.87
C ASP A 84 4.24 -5.61 -9.22
N ASP A 85 4.98 -4.65 -8.69
CA ASP A 85 6.20 -4.78 -7.91
C ASP A 85 5.92 -4.66 -6.40
N PRO A 86 6.84 -5.15 -5.53
CA PRO A 86 6.73 -4.93 -4.11
C PRO A 86 6.83 -3.45 -3.78
N VAL A 87 6.05 -2.98 -2.82
CA VAL A 87 6.16 -1.62 -2.25
C VAL A 87 7.01 -1.61 -0.98
N GLN A 88 7.26 -2.78 -0.39
CA GLN A 88 8.08 -2.96 0.79
C GLN A 88 8.72 -4.36 0.81
N ILE A 89 9.97 -4.46 1.26
CA ILE A 89 10.72 -5.71 1.38
C ILE A 89 11.17 -5.91 2.83
N GLY A 90 11.07 -7.15 3.31
CA GLY A 90 11.51 -7.58 4.63
C GLY A 90 10.63 -7.14 5.79
N SER A 91 11.21 -7.19 6.99
CA SER A 91 10.55 -6.77 8.23
C SER A 91 10.16 -5.29 8.20
N MET A 92 9.02 -4.97 8.80
CA MET A 92 8.57 -3.60 9.01
C MET A 92 8.54 -3.30 10.51
N CYS A 93 8.93 -2.09 10.89
CA CYS A 93 8.81 -1.67 12.28
C CYS A 93 7.33 -1.46 12.62
N LEU A 94 6.77 -2.40 13.37
CA LEU A 94 5.41 -2.36 13.91
C LEU A 94 5.51 -2.16 15.44
N ASN A 95 4.38 -2.15 16.13
CA ASN A 95 4.32 -2.12 17.60
C ASN A 95 4.93 -0.85 18.26
N SER A 96 4.67 0.34 17.70
CA SER A 96 5.02 1.63 18.33
C SER A 96 6.52 1.84 18.60
N GLY A 97 7.40 1.35 17.73
CA GLY A 97 8.83 1.66 17.78
C GLY A 97 9.74 0.56 18.32
N ASP A 98 9.26 -0.69 18.39
CA ASP A 98 10.09 -1.88 18.65
C ASP A 98 10.98 -2.22 17.43
N CYS A 99 11.65 -1.22 16.88
CA CYS A 99 12.41 -1.38 15.65
C CYS A 99 13.72 -2.12 15.93
N ARG A 100 14.07 -3.08 15.08
CA ARG A 100 15.41 -3.67 15.05
C ARG A 100 16.32 -2.72 14.28
N THR A 101 17.55 -2.55 14.75
CA THR A 101 18.56 -1.68 14.11
C THR A 101 19.43 -2.43 13.10
N ASP A 102 19.51 -3.75 13.23
CA ASP A 102 20.54 -4.55 12.56
C ASP A 102 20.05 -5.18 11.24
N ASP A 103 18.74 -5.15 10.97
CA ASP A 103 18.14 -5.62 9.71
C ASP A 103 18.33 -4.60 8.58
N GLY A 104 19.37 -4.78 7.77
CA GLY A 104 19.60 -3.93 6.58
C GLY A 104 19.65 -2.42 6.89
N GLY A 105 20.06 -2.04 8.10
CA GLY A 105 20.10 -0.64 8.55
C GLY A 105 18.87 -0.15 9.35
N SER A 106 17.98 -1.06 9.74
CA SER A 106 16.82 -0.96 10.64
C SER A 106 15.50 -1.30 9.95
N ASN A 107 14.63 -2.10 10.57
CA ASN A 107 13.29 -2.35 10.04
C ASN A 107 12.37 -1.11 10.07
N ARG A 108 12.85 0.08 10.47
CA ARG A 108 12.18 1.36 10.22
C ARG A 108 12.35 1.79 8.76
N ASN A 109 11.73 1.05 7.85
CA ASN A 109 11.96 1.11 6.40
C ASN A 109 10.74 1.58 5.58
N LEU A 110 9.56 1.70 6.19
CA LEU A 110 8.35 2.21 5.53
C LEU A 110 7.82 3.46 6.24
N LEU A 111 7.41 4.47 5.46
CA LEU A 111 6.66 5.61 5.99
C LEU A 111 5.21 5.17 6.25
N ASP A 112 4.70 5.39 7.46
CA ASP A 112 3.47 4.80 7.98
C ASP A 112 2.21 5.64 7.70
N PHE A 113 2.07 6.18 6.48
CA PHE A 113 0.92 7.00 6.07
C PHE A 113 -0.08 6.30 5.13
N ASN A 114 -0.10 4.96 5.10
CA ASN A 114 -1.07 4.22 4.30
C ASN A 114 -2.50 4.56 4.76
N ASP A 115 -3.38 4.92 3.83
CA ASP A 115 -4.77 5.33 4.10
C ASP A 115 -5.71 4.89 2.97
N LEU A 116 -7.00 4.74 3.29
CA LEU A 116 -8.07 4.52 2.33
C LEU A 116 -9.24 5.44 2.67
N THR A 117 -9.72 6.15 1.64
CA THR A 117 -10.91 7.00 1.76
C THR A 117 -11.82 6.85 0.54
N ILE A 118 -13.08 7.23 0.68
CA ILE A 118 -14.03 7.34 -0.43
C ILE A 118 -14.45 8.77 -0.76
N ASP A 119 -14.69 9.05 -2.04
CA ASP A 119 -15.28 10.32 -2.48
C ASP A 119 -16.82 10.36 -2.33
N LEU A 120 -17.42 11.49 -2.72
CA LEU A 120 -18.87 11.73 -2.66
C LEU A 120 -19.69 10.81 -3.57
N ASP A 121 -19.05 10.10 -4.49
CA ASP A 121 -19.66 9.09 -5.35
C ASP A 121 -19.38 7.68 -4.85
N GLY A 122 -18.73 7.52 -3.69
CA GLY A 122 -18.38 6.22 -3.10
C GLY A 122 -17.23 5.53 -3.84
N ARG A 123 -16.37 6.29 -4.53
CA ARG A 123 -15.17 5.79 -5.20
C ARG A 123 -14.02 5.69 -4.21
N VAL A 124 -13.30 4.57 -4.24
CA VAL A 124 -12.14 4.31 -3.37
C VAL A 124 -10.89 5.03 -3.87
N TYR A 125 -10.17 5.68 -2.95
CA TYR A 125 -8.83 6.24 -3.09
C TYR A 125 -7.93 5.64 -2.01
N ILE A 126 -6.71 5.28 -2.38
CA ILE A 126 -5.74 4.62 -1.51
C ILE A 126 -4.45 5.41 -1.58
N ALA A 127 -4.07 6.03 -0.48
CA ALA A 127 -2.74 6.62 -0.30
C ALA A 127 -1.82 5.57 0.32
N PHE A 128 -0.61 5.44 -0.18
CA PHE A 128 0.35 4.48 0.35
C PHE A 128 1.79 4.97 0.19
N ALA A 129 2.65 4.50 1.08
CA ALA A 129 4.09 4.68 0.96
C ALA A 129 4.66 3.57 0.06
N ASP A 130 5.45 3.98 -0.91
CA ASP A 130 6.16 3.10 -1.83
C ASP A 130 7.66 3.19 -1.54
N GLY A 131 8.13 2.23 -0.76
CA GLY A 131 9.53 2.12 -0.36
C GLY A 131 10.41 1.56 -1.48
N CYS A 132 9.85 0.88 -2.47
CA CYS A 132 10.62 0.08 -3.42
C CYS A 132 10.34 0.52 -4.85
N ILE A 133 11.07 1.55 -5.28
CA ILE A 133 10.97 2.12 -6.63
C ILE A 133 12.26 1.90 -7.42
N ASP A 134 12.24 2.21 -8.72
CA ASP A 134 13.39 2.20 -9.61
C ASP A 134 14.17 0.87 -9.58
N ALA A 135 15.42 0.90 -9.11
CA ALA A 135 16.27 -0.29 -9.02
C ALA A 135 15.71 -1.33 -8.05
N CYS A 136 14.98 -0.93 -7.01
CA CYS A 136 14.33 -1.86 -6.10
C CYS A 136 13.17 -2.59 -6.80
N ALA A 137 12.31 -1.84 -7.50
CA ALA A 137 11.15 -2.38 -8.21
C ALA A 137 11.53 -3.30 -9.39
N THR A 138 12.61 -2.95 -10.09
CA THR A 138 13.04 -3.65 -11.31
C THR A 138 14.14 -4.69 -11.08
N GLY A 139 14.76 -4.66 -9.90
CA GLY A 139 15.82 -5.58 -9.50
C GLY A 139 15.28 -6.96 -9.15
N ASN A 140 16.01 -8.01 -9.54
CA ASN A 140 15.61 -9.40 -9.25
C ASN A 140 16.17 -9.93 -7.92
N ASN A 141 16.83 -9.08 -7.13
CA ASN A 141 17.48 -9.44 -5.87
C ASN A 141 17.50 -8.27 -4.87
N SER A 142 16.50 -7.40 -4.94
CA SER A 142 16.35 -6.26 -4.02
C SER A 142 16.25 -6.75 -2.58
N GLN A 143 16.98 -6.09 -1.68
CA GLN A 143 17.05 -6.40 -0.26
C GLN A 143 16.21 -5.39 0.55
N PRO A 144 15.92 -5.66 1.84
CA PRO A 144 15.17 -4.73 2.69
C PRO A 144 15.76 -3.30 2.74
N GLU A 145 17.09 -3.18 2.63
CA GLU A 145 17.80 -1.90 2.55
C GLU A 145 17.50 -1.09 1.28
N ASP A 146 17.13 -1.77 0.18
CA ASP A 146 16.80 -1.13 -1.10
C ASP A 146 15.38 -0.57 -1.10
N SER A 147 14.49 -1.11 -0.26
CA SER A 147 13.10 -0.67 -0.10
C SER A 147 12.95 0.42 0.97
N ARG A 148 13.58 1.59 0.76
CA ARG A 148 13.57 2.74 1.70
C ARG A 148 13.26 4.09 1.02
N ALA A 149 12.72 4.08 -0.19
CA ALA A 149 12.33 5.30 -0.87
C ALA A 149 11.22 6.03 -0.10
N GLY A 150 11.30 7.36 -0.05
CA GLY A 150 10.30 8.21 0.62
C GLY A 150 9.10 8.57 -0.25
N ARG A 151 8.71 7.72 -1.21
CA ARG A 151 7.69 8.07 -2.19
C ARG A 151 6.28 7.86 -1.63
N GLY A 152 5.47 8.91 -1.62
CA GLY A 152 4.02 8.80 -1.45
C GLY A 152 3.32 8.62 -2.79
N SER A 153 2.37 7.69 -2.84
CA SER A 153 1.60 7.34 -4.03
C SER A 153 0.10 7.30 -3.71
N VAL A 154 -0.74 7.61 -4.70
CA VAL A 154 -2.20 7.51 -4.58
C VAL A 154 -2.76 6.75 -5.77
N TYR A 155 -3.50 5.68 -5.49
CA TYR A 155 -4.32 4.96 -6.46
C TYR A 155 -5.81 5.24 -6.22
N TYR A 156 -6.60 5.16 -7.28
CA TYR A 156 -8.05 5.31 -7.18
C TYR A 156 -8.77 4.31 -8.09
N MET A 157 -9.99 3.94 -7.71
CA MET A 157 -10.82 3.05 -8.52
C MET A 157 -11.38 3.80 -9.73
N SER A 158 -10.74 3.60 -10.89
CA SER A 158 -11.14 4.26 -12.13
C SER A 158 -12.56 3.87 -12.56
N SER A 159 -12.90 2.59 -12.50
CA SER A 159 -14.24 2.09 -12.78
C SER A 159 -14.58 0.90 -11.91
N GLY A 160 -15.86 0.68 -11.63
CA GLY A 160 -16.33 -0.43 -10.81
C GLY A 160 -17.48 -0.03 -9.90
N PRO A 161 -17.94 -0.92 -9.02
CA PRO A 161 -19.09 -0.67 -8.17
C PRO A 161 -18.79 0.42 -7.14
N SER A 162 -19.70 1.40 -7.02
CA SER A 162 -19.65 2.38 -5.94
C SER A 162 -19.94 1.74 -4.57
N LEU A 163 -19.33 2.28 -3.51
CA LEU A 163 -19.75 1.98 -2.15
C LEU A 163 -21.08 2.65 -1.74
N TYR A 164 -21.65 3.52 -2.58
CA TYR A 164 -23.02 4.03 -2.44
C TYR A 164 -23.94 3.36 -3.46
N VAL A 165 -25.01 2.71 -2.96
CA VAL A 165 -26.01 1.99 -3.74
C VAL A 165 -26.60 2.88 -4.84
N ALA A 166 -26.89 4.14 -4.50
CA ALA A 166 -27.53 5.10 -5.41
C ALA A 166 -26.65 5.49 -6.62
N LYS A 167 -25.33 5.27 -6.54
CA LYS A 167 -24.37 5.65 -7.59
C LYS A 167 -24.11 4.52 -8.59
N GLY A 168 -24.45 3.27 -8.24
CA GLY A 168 -24.30 2.12 -9.13
C GLY A 168 -22.84 1.88 -9.53
N ASP A 169 -22.60 1.52 -10.79
CA ASP A 169 -21.26 1.36 -11.33
C ASP A 169 -20.67 2.71 -11.77
N LEU A 170 -19.49 3.01 -11.24
CA LEU A 170 -18.70 4.18 -11.56
C LEU A 170 -17.93 3.95 -12.86
N VAL A 171 -17.86 5.01 -13.66
CA VAL A 171 -16.97 5.10 -14.83
C VAL A 171 -15.78 6.00 -14.51
N SER A 172 -14.71 5.88 -15.31
CA SER A 172 -13.54 6.76 -15.16
C SER A 172 -13.97 8.22 -15.26
N PRO A 173 -13.63 9.07 -14.26
CA PRO A 173 -13.85 10.51 -14.36
C PRO A 173 -12.86 11.15 -15.34
N LEU A 174 -11.77 10.44 -15.67
CA LEU A 174 -10.84 10.86 -16.69
C LEU A 174 -11.37 10.48 -18.07
N PRO A 175 -11.32 11.40 -19.06
CA PRO A 175 -11.64 11.06 -20.44
C PRO A 175 -10.75 9.89 -20.90
N PRO A 176 -11.24 8.99 -21.78
CA PRO A 176 -10.38 8.00 -22.43
C PRO A 176 -9.22 8.77 -23.06
N ALA A 177 -7.99 8.25 -22.95
CA ALA A 177 -6.76 8.94 -23.32
C ALA A 177 -6.85 9.59 -24.71
N ALA A 178 -7.39 10.81 -24.76
CA ALA A 178 -7.32 11.69 -25.89
C ALA A 178 -5.84 12.07 -25.96
N GLU A 179 -5.24 11.87 -27.13
CA GLU A 179 -3.93 12.35 -27.56
C GLU A 179 -3.20 13.11 -26.46
N SER A 180 -2.27 12.42 -25.78
CA SER A 180 -1.26 12.98 -24.88
C SER A 180 -1.65 14.34 -24.30
N LEU A 181 -2.32 14.36 -23.14
CA LEU A 181 -2.25 15.52 -22.27
C LEU A 181 -0.78 15.94 -22.22
N ASN A 182 -0.48 17.13 -22.76
CA ASN A 182 0.88 17.62 -22.80
C ASN A 182 1.33 17.66 -21.34
N ALA A 183 2.34 16.86 -20.99
CA ALA A 183 2.80 16.72 -19.61
C ALA A 183 3.15 18.08 -18.97
N SER A 184 3.40 19.10 -19.79
CA SER A 184 3.61 20.50 -19.40
C SER A 184 2.35 21.29 -19.01
N THR A 185 1.14 20.73 -19.16
CA THR A 185 -0.15 21.40 -18.90
C THR A 185 -0.95 20.78 -17.76
N LEU A 186 -0.55 19.59 -17.31
CA LEU A 186 -0.97 19.10 -16.00
C LEU A 186 -0.23 19.92 -14.93
N PRO A 187 -0.84 20.20 -13.76
CA PRO A 187 -0.04 20.63 -12.61
C PRO A 187 1.09 19.59 -12.48
N GLN A 188 2.34 20.04 -12.53
CA GLN A 188 3.47 19.13 -12.39
C GLN A 188 3.29 18.42 -11.05
N ILE A 189 2.83 17.17 -11.10
CA ILE A 189 3.11 16.19 -10.07
C ILE A 189 4.62 15.99 -10.22
N CYS A 190 5.38 16.82 -9.52
CA CYS A 190 6.83 16.77 -9.58
C CYS A 190 7.25 15.35 -9.19
N GLN A 191 7.98 14.69 -10.09
CA GLN A 191 8.78 13.55 -9.67
C GLN A 191 9.73 14.04 -8.58
N ALA A 192 9.82 13.30 -7.48
CA ALA A 192 10.50 13.69 -6.24
C ALA A 192 11.93 14.28 -6.46
N GLU A 193 12.64 13.87 -7.51
CA GLU A 193 13.96 14.41 -7.87
C GLU A 193 13.96 15.91 -8.23
N GLN A 194 12.88 16.48 -8.80
CA GLN A 194 12.85 17.88 -9.24
C GLN A 194 12.48 18.87 -8.12
N CYS A 195 11.93 18.41 -7.00
CA CYS A 195 11.63 19.26 -5.83
C CYS A 195 12.73 19.25 -4.77
N ARG A 196 13.76 18.40 -4.90
CA ARG A 196 14.85 18.28 -3.92
C ARG A 196 15.67 19.55 -3.72
N THR A 197 15.63 20.49 -4.67
CA THR A 197 16.33 21.78 -4.59
C THR A 197 15.54 22.89 -3.92
N GLU A 198 14.25 22.69 -3.63
CA GLU A 198 13.38 23.70 -2.99
C GLU A 198 13.03 23.39 -1.54
N ASP A 199 13.38 22.21 -1.02
CA ASP A 199 13.37 21.94 0.43
C ASP A 199 14.53 22.67 1.11
N GLN A 200 14.46 24.00 1.14
CA GLN A 200 15.13 24.78 2.16
C GLN A 200 14.42 24.50 3.48
N GLU A 201 15.13 23.85 4.40
CA GLU A 201 14.78 23.79 5.81
C GLU A 201 14.56 25.23 6.31
N VAL A 202 13.30 25.69 6.34
CA VAL A 202 12.94 26.95 6.99
C VAL A 202 13.05 26.69 8.49
N ARG A 203 14.26 26.86 9.02
CA ARG A 203 14.46 27.00 10.46
C ARG A 203 13.73 28.25 10.89
N MET A 204 12.60 28.09 11.57
CA MET A 204 12.07 29.16 12.39
C MET A 204 13.11 29.45 13.47
N THR A 205 13.78 30.59 13.37
CA THR A 205 14.53 31.15 14.49
C THR A 205 13.54 31.86 15.39
N ASP A 206 13.41 31.39 16.62
CA ASP A 206 12.71 32.10 17.68
C ASP A 206 13.48 33.39 18.03
N GLU A 207 13.13 34.51 17.41
CA GLU A 207 13.25 35.87 17.94
C GLU A 207 12.07 36.75 17.49
#